data_AF-A0A117IBJ5-F1
#
_entry.id   AF-A0A117IBJ5-F1
#
_cell.length_a   1.000
_cell.length_b   1.000
_cell.length_c   1.000
_cell.angle_alpha   90.00
_cell.angle_beta   90.00
_cell.angle_gamma   90.00
#
_symmetry.space_group_name_H-M   'P 1'
#
loop_
_entity.id
_entity.type
_entity.pdbx_description
1 polymer ?
#
loop_
_entity_poly.entity_id
_entity_poly.type
_entity_poly.pdbx_seq_one_letter_code
_entity_poly.pdbx_strand_id
1 'polypeptide(L)'
;MGQNWVDSMKDLKRGAENGDPDLKLTKEVRDAYVKAVHDFRDLLNEQLRKINALPGYGPPGDFQSAAQTKTNLEHGCNELKRVIADYTKYLDAFADTVTESGKCLIQSG
;
A
#
# COMPACT_ATOMS: atom_id res chain seq x y z
N MET A 1 0.87 2.89 -13.42
CA MET A 1 -0.36 2.22 -12.90
C MET A 1 -0.91 2.85 -11.61
N GLY A 2 -0.37 3.98 -11.11
CA GLY A 2 -0.75 4.52 -9.79
C GLY A 2 -2.01 5.40 -9.72
N GLN A 3 -2.54 5.89 -10.85
CA GLN A 3 -3.66 6.85 -10.83
C GLN A 3 -5.04 6.17 -10.74
N ASN A 4 -5.19 5.04 -11.44
CA ASN A 4 -6.50 4.45 -11.73
C ASN A 4 -7.20 3.86 -10.48
N TRP A 5 -6.41 3.40 -9.51
CA TRP A 5 -6.96 2.85 -8.28
C TRP A 5 -7.38 3.96 -7.31
N VAL A 6 -6.65 5.08 -7.21
CA VAL A 6 -7.04 6.21 -6.34
C VAL A 6 -8.41 6.74 -6.74
N ASP A 7 -8.65 6.85 -8.04
CA ASP A 7 -9.93 7.32 -8.56
C ASP A 7 -11.05 6.29 -8.33
N SER A 8 -10.76 4.98 -8.47
CA SER A 8 -11.69 3.91 -8.09
C SER A 8 -12.08 3.97 -6.60
N MET A 9 -11.14 4.32 -5.72
CA MET A 9 -11.37 4.44 -4.28
C MET A 9 -12.20 5.68 -3.92
N LYS A 10 -12.03 6.78 -4.66
CA LYS A 10 -12.91 7.96 -4.56
C LYS A 10 -14.33 7.64 -5.02
N ASP A 11 -14.48 6.89 -6.11
CA ASP A 11 -15.80 6.49 -6.61
C ASP A 11 -16.51 5.55 -5.61
N LEU A 12 -15.79 4.61 -4.99
CA LEU A 12 -16.31 3.78 -3.90
C LEU A 12 -16.76 4.63 -2.69
N LYS A 13 -15.96 5.62 -2.29
CA LYS A 13 -16.31 6.54 -1.20
C LYS A 13 -17.61 7.30 -1.52
N ARG A 14 -17.72 7.86 -2.72
CA ARG A 14 -18.92 8.57 -3.19
C ARG A 14 -20.14 7.65 -3.29
N GLY A 15 -19.96 6.38 -3.65
CA GLY A 15 -21.02 5.38 -3.66
C GLY A 15 -21.54 5.09 -2.25
N ALA A 16 -20.64 4.95 -1.27
CA ALA A 16 -21.00 4.69 0.12
C ALA A 16 -21.67 5.89 0.81
N GLU A 17 -21.32 7.12 0.44
CA GLU A 17 -22.01 8.35 0.90
C GLU A 17 -23.50 8.39 0.49
N ASN A 18 -23.87 7.69 -0.59
CA ASN A 18 -25.22 7.70 -1.16
C ASN A 18 -25.97 6.36 -1.00
N GLY A 19 -25.38 5.39 -0.30
CA GLY A 19 -25.94 4.04 -0.11
C GLY A 19 -26.76 3.90 1.17
N ASP A 20 -27.75 3.00 1.16
CA ASP A 20 -28.50 2.61 2.35
C ASP A 20 -27.58 1.89 3.37
N PRO A 21 -27.83 2.07 4.68
CA PRO A 21 -27.04 1.41 5.74
C PRO A 21 -27.06 -0.11 5.62
N ASP A 22 -25.88 -0.72 5.48
CA ASP A 22 -25.74 -2.18 5.53
C ASP A 22 -25.68 -2.63 6.99
N LEU A 23 -26.84 -3.07 7.50
CA LEU A 23 -27.09 -3.53 8.88
C LEU A 23 -26.20 -4.71 9.34
N LYS A 24 -25.34 -5.26 8.47
CA LYS A 24 -24.42 -6.37 8.79
C LYS A 24 -22.98 -5.93 9.09
N LEU A 25 -22.59 -4.68 8.78
CA LEU A 25 -21.24 -4.19 9.03
C LEU A 25 -21.17 -3.53 10.41
N THR A 26 -20.78 -4.28 11.44
CA THR A 26 -20.60 -3.69 12.78
C THR A 26 -19.33 -2.83 12.82
N LYS A 27 -19.27 -1.86 13.76
CA LYS A 27 -18.08 -1.02 13.97
C LYS A 27 -16.86 -1.88 14.26
N GLU A 28 -17.04 -2.95 15.03
CA GLU A 28 -15.98 -3.88 15.43
C GLU A 28 -15.39 -4.61 14.21
N VAL A 29 -16.23 -5.05 13.27
CA VAL A 29 -15.77 -5.72 12.04
C VAL A 29 -15.01 -4.74 11.15
N ARG A 30 -15.52 -3.52 10.95
CA ARG A 30 -14.81 -2.47 10.20
C ARG A 30 -13.45 -2.17 10.81
N ASP A 31 -13.38 -1.95 12.12
CA ASP A 31 -12.15 -1.59 12.81
C ASP A 31 -11.13 -2.73 12.79
N ALA A 32 -11.58 -3.99 12.87
CA ALA A 32 -10.72 -5.16 12.70
C ALA A 32 -10.12 -5.24 11.29
N TYR A 33 -10.90 -4.97 10.24
CA TYR A 33 -10.41 -4.93 8.86
C TYR A 33 -9.41 -3.80 8.64
N VAL A 34 -9.74 -2.59 9.08
CA VAL A 34 -8.84 -1.42 8.99
C VAL A 34 -7.54 -1.69 9.73
N LYS A 35 -7.61 -2.28 10.94
CA LYS A 35 -6.43 -2.68 11.70
C LYS A 35 -5.58 -3.71 10.96
N ALA A 36 -6.17 -4.75 10.38
CA ALA A 36 -5.42 -5.76 9.63
C ALA A 36 -4.69 -5.17 8.41
N VAL A 37 -5.32 -4.22 7.71
CA VAL A 37 -4.72 -3.48 6.59
C VAL A 37 -3.53 -2.64 7.06
N HIS A 38 -3.69 -1.89 8.16
CA HIS A 38 -2.61 -1.11 8.75
C HIS A 38 -1.45 -1.98 9.25
N ASP A 39 -1.74 -3.08 9.95
CA ASP A 39 -0.72 -4.01 10.46
C ASP A 39 0.14 -4.55 9.29
N PHE A 40 -0.49 -4.93 8.17
CA PHE A 40 0.24 -5.40 6.99
C PHE A 40 1.04 -4.29 6.30
N ARG A 41 0.47 -3.09 6.21
CA ARG A 41 1.14 -1.89 5.67
C ARG A 41 2.38 -1.53 6.49
N ASP A 42 2.32 -1.65 7.82
CA ASP A 42 3.45 -1.36 8.70
C ASP A 42 4.56 -2.40 8.54
N LEU A 43 4.22 -3.69 8.39
CA LEU A 43 5.20 -4.73 8.05
C LEU A 43 5.93 -4.41 6.73
N LEU A 44 5.20 -3.98 5.69
CA LEU A 44 5.80 -3.60 4.40
C LEU A 44 6.73 -2.39 4.54
N ASN A 45 6.34 -1.38 5.31
CA ASN A 45 7.18 -0.22 5.61
C ASN A 45 8.44 -0.60 6.41
N GLU A 46 8.34 -1.56 7.33
CA GLU A 46 9.49 -2.08 8.04
C GLU A 46 10.48 -2.77 7.10
N GLN A 47 9.99 -3.60 6.17
CA GLN A 47 10.83 -4.24 5.16
C GLN A 47 11.48 -3.19 4.24
N LEU A 48 10.73 -2.16 3.83
CA LEU A 48 11.28 -1.07 3.03
C LEU A 48 12.40 -0.32 3.76
N ARG A 49 12.23 -0.06 5.06
CA ARG A 49 13.29 0.51 5.90
C ARG A 49 14.53 -0.38 5.94
N LYS A 50 14.36 -1.69 6.14
CA LYS A 50 15.47 -2.67 6.13
C LYS A 50 16.22 -2.64 4.80
N ILE A 51 15.51 -2.64 3.67
CA ILE A 51 16.13 -2.57 2.32
C ILE A 51 16.89 -1.26 2.14
N ASN A 52 16.33 -0.13 2.59
CA ASN A 52 17.00 1.17 2.50
C ASN A 52 18.24 1.28 3.39
N ALA A 53 18.32 0.49 4.46
CA ALA A 53 19.48 0.42 5.34
C ALA A 53 20.58 -0.54 4.83
N LEU A 54 20.31 -1.35 3.80
CA LEU A 54 21.32 -2.23 3.24
C LEU A 54 22.45 -1.41 2.61
N PRO A 55 23.72 -1.78 2.82
CA PRO A 55 24.82 -1.20 2.09
C PRO A 55 24.63 -1.48 0.59
N GLY A 56 24.91 -0.48 -0.25
CA GLY A 56 24.87 -0.66 -1.70
C GLY A 56 25.87 -1.70 -2.18
N TYR A 57 25.77 -2.08 -3.46
CA TYR A 57 26.72 -3.02 -4.05
C TYR A 57 28.11 -2.40 -4.15
N GLY A 58 29.14 -3.17 -3.78
CA GLY A 58 30.53 -2.75 -3.86
C GLY A 58 31.02 -2.45 -5.29
N PRO A 59 32.28 -2.04 -5.45
CA PRO A 59 32.86 -1.84 -6.78
C PRO A 59 32.99 -3.19 -7.52
N PRO A 60 32.58 -3.27 -8.80
CA PRO A 60 32.59 -4.53 -9.57
C PRO A 60 33.98 -4.95 -10.10
N GLY A 61 35.03 -4.17 -9.85
CA GLY A 61 36.34 -4.34 -10.50
C GLY A 61 36.28 -3.99 -11.99
N ASP A 62 37.21 -4.52 -12.78
CA ASP A 62 37.38 -4.17 -14.21
C ASP A 62 36.54 -5.02 -15.16
N PHE A 63 35.85 -6.05 -14.66
CA PHE A 63 35.02 -6.92 -15.50
C PHE A 63 33.70 -6.25 -15.87
N GLN A 64 33.47 -6.03 -17.17
CA GLN A 64 32.23 -5.44 -17.68
C GLN A 64 30.98 -6.24 -17.28
N SER A 65 31.06 -7.57 -17.22
CA SER A 65 29.96 -8.42 -16.76
C SER A 65 29.58 -8.13 -15.31
N ALA A 66 30.56 -7.93 -14.43
CA ALA A 66 30.33 -7.58 -13.03
C ALA A 66 29.68 -6.18 -12.90
N ALA A 67 30.10 -5.22 -13.73
CA ALA A 67 29.47 -3.89 -13.78
C ALA A 67 28.00 -3.97 -14.23
N GLN A 68 27.70 -4.77 -15.25
CA GLN A 68 26.34 -4.99 -15.72
C GLN A 68 25.47 -5.69 -14.67
N THR A 69 26.00 -6.72 -14.01
CA THR A 69 25.30 -7.41 -12.90
C THR A 69 24.96 -6.43 -11.79
N LYS A 70 25.90 -5.57 -11.37
CA LYS A 70 25.65 -4.53 -10.37
C LYS A 70 24.50 -3.61 -10.79
N THR A 71 24.54 -3.06 -12.01
CA THR A 71 23.47 -2.18 -12.51
C THR A 71 22.11 -2.87 -12.51
N ASN A 72 22.04 -4.13 -12.93
CA ASN A 72 20.79 -4.89 -12.94
C ASN A 72 20.24 -5.10 -11.52
N LEU A 73 21.12 -5.40 -10.56
CA LEU A 73 20.76 -5.58 -9.16
C LEU A 73 20.30 -4.27 -8.50
N GLU A 74 20.96 -3.15 -8.80
CA GLU A 74 20.53 -1.82 -8.36
C GLU A 74 19.16 -1.45 -8.94
N HIS A 75 18.96 -1.71 -10.22
CA HIS A 75 17.69 -1.47 -10.89
C HIS A 75 16.55 -2.29 -10.26
N GLY A 76 16.76 -3.61 -10.08
CA GLY A 76 15.77 -4.48 -9.45
C GLY A 76 15.45 -4.08 -8.01
N CYS A 77 16.46 -3.67 -7.24
CA CYS A 77 16.25 -3.16 -5.87
C CYS A 77 15.41 -1.87 -5.87
N ASN A 78 15.70 -0.94 -6.78
CA ASN A 78 14.95 0.31 -6.90
C ASN A 78 13.49 0.08 -7.37
N GLU A 79 13.27 -0.84 -8.31
CA GLU A 79 11.93 -1.25 -8.73
C GLU A 79 11.15 -1.87 -7.56
N LEU A 80 11.76 -2.76 -6.77
CA LEU A 80 11.14 -3.35 -5.58
C LEU A 80 10.75 -2.28 -4.55
N LYS A 81 11.65 -1.33 -4.27
CA LYS A 81 11.37 -0.18 -3.38
C LYS A 81 10.16 0.62 -3.86
N ARG A 82 10.08 0.91 -5.17
CA ARG A 82 8.95 1.63 -5.77
C ARG A 82 7.65 0.85 -5.60
N VAL A 83 7.65 -0.45 -5.90
CA VAL A 83 6.45 -1.30 -5.77
C VAL A 83 5.95 -1.34 -4.33
N ILE A 84 6.83 -1.50 -3.34
CA ILE A 84 6.44 -1.48 -1.92
C ILE A 84 5.86 -0.11 -1.54
N ALA A 85 6.48 0.98 -1.98
CA ALA A 85 5.99 2.34 -1.72
C ALA A 85 4.63 2.63 -2.37
N ASP A 86 4.37 2.13 -3.57
CA ASP A 86 3.08 2.31 -4.24
C ASP A 86 1.99 1.44 -3.61
N TYR A 87 2.33 0.24 -3.18
CA TYR A 87 1.38 -0.68 -2.55
C TYR A 87 1.00 -0.24 -1.12
N THR A 88 1.94 0.31 -0.36
CA THR A 88 1.64 0.91 0.95
C THR A 88 0.68 2.11 0.83
N LYS A 89 0.85 2.97 -0.18
CA LYS A 89 -0.13 4.04 -0.49
C LYS A 89 -1.51 3.49 -0.83
N TYR A 90 -1.57 2.39 -1.59
CA TYR A 90 -2.83 1.72 -1.91
C TYR A 90 -3.53 1.20 -0.64
N LEU A 91 -2.77 0.57 0.27
CA LEU A 91 -3.32 0.08 1.54
C LEU A 91 -3.82 1.23 2.44
N ASP A 92 -3.09 2.34 2.51
CA ASP A 92 -3.50 3.53 3.27
C ASP A 92 -4.84 4.07 2.73
N ALA A 93 -4.95 4.28 1.42
CA ALA A 93 -6.19 4.72 0.80
C ALA A 93 -7.33 3.70 0.91
N PHE A 94 -7.01 2.41 0.97
CA PHE A 94 -8.00 1.36 1.20
C PHE A 94 -8.57 1.37 2.61
N ALA A 95 -7.72 1.50 3.62
CA ALA A 95 -8.17 1.68 4.99
C ALA A 95 -9.02 2.95 5.15
N ASP A 96 -8.64 4.05 4.51
CA ASP A 96 -9.41 5.30 4.52
C ASP A 96 -10.80 5.12 3.89
N THR A 97 -10.89 4.52 2.69
CA THR A 97 -12.18 4.27 2.04
C THR A 97 -13.06 3.35 2.88
N VAL A 98 -12.53 2.25 3.45
CA VAL A 98 -13.30 1.35 4.31
C VAL A 98 -13.79 2.07 5.58
N THR A 99 -12.95 2.92 6.17
CA THR A 99 -13.31 3.72 7.35
C THR A 99 -14.46 4.67 7.05
N GLU A 100 -14.37 5.41 5.95
CA GLU A 100 -15.36 6.42 5.55
C GLU A 100 -16.67 5.78 5.13
N SER A 101 -16.63 4.75 4.27
CA SER A 101 -17.81 3.97 3.89
C SER A 101 -18.49 3.35 5.11
N GLY A 102 -17.71 2.82 6.04
CA GLY A 102 -18.23 2.27 7.29
C GLY A 102 -18.82 3.33 8.23
N LYS A 103 -18.38 4.61 8.19
CA LYS A 103 -19.06 5.68 8.95
C LYS A 103 -20.43 5.98 8.36
N CYS A 104 -20.54 6.13 7.04
CA CYS A 104 -21.80 6.40 6.35
C CYS A 104 -22.84 5.30 6.58
N LEU A 105 -22.44 4.03 6.41
CA LEU A 105 -23.36 2.89 6.58
C LEU A 105 -23.81 2.68 8.03
N ILE A 106 -23.05 3.16 9.01
CA ILE A 106 -23.36 3.00 10.44
C ILE A 106 -24.12 4.22 11.00
N GLN A 107 -24.01 5.40 10.37
CA GLN A 107 -24.73 6.61 10.79
C GLN A 107 -26.14 6.74 10.19
N SER A 108 -26.44 6.00 9.12
CA SER A 108 -27.75 6.06 8.45
C SER A 108 -28.83 5.16 9.09
N GLY A 109 -28.54 4.50 10.22
CA GLY A 109 -29.51 3.73 11.03
C GLY A 109 -29.77 4.38 12.38
#